data_AF-A0A522B173-F1
#
_entry.id   AF-A0A522B173-F1
#
_cell.length_a   1.000
_cell.length_b   1.000
_cell.length_c   1.000
_cell.angle_alpha   90.00
_cell.angle_beta   90.00
_cell.angle_gamma   90.00
#
_symmetry.space_group_name_H-M   'P 1'
#
loop_
_entity.id
_entity.type
_entity.pdbx_description
1 polymer ?
#
loop_
_entity_poly.entity_id
_entity_poly.type
_entity_poly.pdbx_seq_one_letter_code
_entity_poly.pdbx_strand_id
1 'polypeptide(L)' 'VPGRYVNELSAAGPDVTREVYGDRKLARLIALKRAWDPENVFHLNHNIDPAW' A
#
# COMPACT_ATOMS: atom_id res chain seq x y z
N VAL A 1 -1.42 -15.25 -10.18
CA VAL A 1 -1.10 -14.11 -11.06
C VAL A 1 0.34 -13.71 -10.80
N PRO A 2 1.20 -13.50 -11.81
CA PRO A 2 2.55 -13.01 -11.56
C PRO A 2 2.47 -11.64 -10.87
N GLY A 3 3.29 -11.41 -9.84
CA GLY A 3 3.30 -10.15 -9.11
C GLY A 3 3.70 -8.98 -10.02
N ARG A 4 2.97 -7.86 -9.94
CA ARG A 4 3.28 -6.64 -10.69
C ARG A 4 4.32 -5.81 -9.94
N TYR A 5 5.23 -5.18 -10.68
CA TYR A 5 6.20 -4.26 -10.09
C TYR A 5 5.52 -2.92 -9.79
N VAL A 6 5.62 -2.46 -8.55
CA VAL A 6 4.83 -1.32 -8.08
C VAL A 6 5.16 -0.03 -8.85
N ASN A 7 6.43 0.18 -9.21
CA ASN A 7 6.88 1.41 -9.87
C ASN A 7 6.52 1.49 -11.36
N GLU A 8 5.91 0.45 -11.94
CA GLU A 8 5.36 0.46 -13.30
C GLU A 8 3.88 0.85 -13.34
N LEU A 9 3.24 1.00 -12.18
CA LEU A 9 1.81 1.27 -12.08
C LEU A 9 1.56 2.78 -12.05
N SER A 10 0.70 3.28 -12.93
CA SER A 10 0.23 4.67 -12.86
C SER A 10 -0.98 4.84 -11.94
N ALA A 11 -1.68 3.74 -11.62
CA ALA A 11 -2.87 3.73 -10.78
C ALA A 11 -2.52 3.33 -9.33
N ALA A 12 -2.98 4.13 -8.37
CA ALA A 12 -2.96 3.83 -6.95
C ALA A 12 -4.40 3.55 -6.46
N GLY A 13 -4.57 2.60 -5.55
CA GLY A 13 -5.87 2.27 -4.96
C GLY A 13 -5.88 0.90 -4.25
N PRO A 14 -6.86 0.63 -3.37
CA PRO A 14 -6.86 -0.56 -2.51
C PRO A 14 -6.74 -1.89 -3.26
N ASP A 15 -7.46 -2.02 -4.37
CA ASP A 15 -7.50 -3.26 -5.17
C ASP A 15 -6.17 -3.51 -5.89
N VAL A 16 -5.58 -2.46 -6.47
CA VAL A 16 -4.27 -2.53 -7.12
C VAL A 16 -3.17 -2.82 -6.09
N THR A 17 -3.23 -2.17 -4.93
CA THR A 17 -2.28 -2.38 -3.82
C THR A 17 -2.36 -3.82 -3.30
N ARG A 18 -3.56 -4.38 -3.14
CA ARG A 18 -3.76 -5.77 -2.73
C ARG A 18 -3.24 -6.76 -3.77
N GLU A 19 -3.44 -6.50 -5.06
CA GLU A 19 -2.89 -7.34 -6.15
C GLU A 19 -1.35 -7.36 -6.15
N VAL A 20 -0.71 -6.22 -5.86
CA VAL A 20 0.76 -6.09 -5.85
C VAL A 20 1.40 -6.72 -4.62
N TYR A 21 0.91 -6.38 -3.43
CA TYR A 21 1.56 -6.79 -2.18
C TYR A 21 1.04 -8.12 -1.64
N GLY A 22 -0.22 -8.47 -1.94
CA GLY A 22 -0.93 -9.56 -1.29
C GLY A 22 -1.29 -9.26 0.17
N ASP A 23 -2.29 -9.96 0.70
CA ASP A 23 -2.90 -9.65 1.99
C ASP A 23 -1.91 -9.63 3.16
N ARG A 24 -0.97 -10.60 3.21
CA ARG A 24 -0.01 -10.71 4.31
C ARG A 24 0.95 -9.52 4.38
N LYS A 25 1.46 -9.06 3.23
CA LYS A 25 2.37 -7.90 3.21
C LYS A 25 1.59 -6.62 3.46
N LEU A 26 0.38 -6.50 2.87
CA LEU A 26 -0.47 -5.34 3.06
C LEU A 26 -0.81 -5.12 4.55
N ALA A 27 -1.20 -6.16 5.28
CA ALA A 27 -1.47 -6.07 6.71
C ALA A 27 -0.25 -5.57 7.52
N ARG A 28 0.96 -6.06 7.20
CA ARG A 28 2.19 -5.61 7.85
C ARG A 28 2.50 -4.14 7.52
N LEU A 29 2.30 -3.73 6.28
CA LEU A 29 2.57 -2.36 5.84
C LEU A 29 1.58 -1.36 6.47
N ILE A 30 0.29 -1.72 6.60
CA ILE A 30 -0.70 -0.92 7.32
C ILE A 30 -0.27 -0.74 8.79
N ALA A 31 0.15 -1.82 9.47
CA ALA A 31 0.62 -1.74 10.85
C ALA A 31 1.85 -0.81 10.99
N LEU A 32 2.78 -0.85 10.04
CA LEU A 32 3.92 0.07 10.02
C LEU A 32 3.50 1.51 9.74
N LYS A 33 2.61 1.74 8.77
CA LYS A 33 2.07 3.07 8.44
C LYS A 33 1.37 3.68 9.66
N ARG A 34 0.59 2.90 10.41
CA ARG A 34 -0.02 3.34 11.69
C ARG A 34 1.01 3.73 12.75
N ALA A 35 2.17 3.06 12.80
CA ALA A 35 3.20 3.35 13.80
C ALA A 35 4.05 4.57 13.43
N TRP A 36 4.26 4.83 12.14
CA TRP A 36 5.26 5.80 11.67
C TRP A 36 4.68 6.99 10.89
N ASP A 37 3.49 6.86 10.31
CA ASP A 37 2.80 7.89 9.51
C ASP A 37 1.27 7.80 9.72
N PRO A 38 0.77 7.94 10.97
CA PRO A 38 -0.65 7.73 11.27
C PRO A 38 -1.57 8.76 10.60
N GLU A 39 -1.10 10.00 10.39
CA GLU A 39 -1.85 11.02 9.65
C GLU A 39 -1.71 10.92 8.11
N ASN A 40 -0.99 9.91 7.61
CA ASN A 40 -0.76 9.70 6.18
C ASN A 40 -0.18 10.94 5.48
N VAL A 41 0.78 11.60 6.12
CA VAL A 41 1.49 12.77 5.61
C VAL A 41 2.18 12.42 4.29
N PHE A 42 2.76 11.23 4.18
CA PHE A 42 3.41 10.74 2.97
C PHE A 42 2.44 9.94 2.11
N HIS A 43 1.52 10.61 1.42
CA HIS A 43 0.50 9.97 0.59
C HIS A 43 0.72 10.09 -0.92
N LEU A 44 1.71 10.86 -1.39
CA LEU A 44 2.04 10.97 -2.82
C LEU A 44 2.96 9.83 -3.27
N ASN A 45 2.47 8.60 -3.21
CA ASN A 45 3.13 7.38 -3.66
C ASN A 45 2.06 6.30 -3.96
N HIS A 46 2.47 5.05 -4.16
CA HIS A 46 1.55 3.90 -4.16
C HIS A 46 0.99 3.66 -2.76
N ASN A 47 0.11 4.58 -2.36
CA ASN A 47 -0.19 4.79 -0.96
C ASN A 47 -0.92 3.59 -0.35
N ILE A 48 -0.61 3.40 0.92
CA ILE A 48 -1.30 2.46 1.82
C ILE A 48 -1.91 3.32 2.91
N ASP A 49 -3.23 3.38 2.94
CA ASP A 49 -3.94 4.16 3.95
C ASP A 49 -3.84 3.46 5.33
N PRO A 50 -3.42 4.15 6.40
CA PRO A 50 -3.43 3.57 7.74
C PRO A 50 -4.86 3.23 8.23
N ALA A 51 -5.93 3.76 7.62
CA ALA A 51 -7.31 3.47 7.96
C ALA A 51 -7.88 2.18 7.31
N TRP A 52 -7.13 1.51 6.44
CA TRP A 52 -7.55 0.24 5.81
C TRP A 52 -7.49 -0.97 6.75
#